data_AF-A0A8T3X6R3-F1
#
_entry.id   AF-A0A8T3X6R3-F1
#
_cell.length_a   1.000
_cell.length_b   1.000
_cell.length_c   1.000
_cell.angle_alpha   90.00
_cell.angle_beta   90.00
_cell.angle_gamma   90.00
#
_symmetry.space_group_name_H-M   'P 1'
#
loop_
_entity.id
_entity.type
_entity.pdbx_description
1 polymer ?
#
loop_
_entity_poly.entity_id
_entity_poly.type
_entity_poly.pdbx_seq_one_letter_code
_entity_poly.pdbx_strand_id
1 'polypeptide(L)'
;MAIKDLLVKQGKVELVAEVIKKGDVREFEKFGKKGRVCNATIHDDTGDVTLTLWNDQIDQVDVGTTVKISNGFVSEWQGEKQLSTGRFGTLEVVGKGTSSPPSAASATQKTPGAKAGDDDEDGGGNGEEERGEDADLSINEEEVL
;
A
#
# COMPACT_ATOMS: atom_id res chain seq x y z
N MET A 1 3.94 14.03 17.99
CA MET A 1 4.50 15.21 17.31
C MET A 1 3.37 15.93 16.60
N ALA A 2 3.41 17.26 16.47
CA ALA A 2 2.34 18.03 15.82
C ALA A 2 2.47 17.98 14.29
N ILE A 3 1.36 17.87 13.56
CA ILE A 3 1.29 17.94 12.09
C ILE A 3 1.81 19.27 11.56
N LYS A 4 1.52 20.37 12.27
CA LYS A 4 2.00 21.71 11.91
C LYS A 4 3.51 21.88 12.03
N ASP A 5 4.14 21.14 12.94
CA ASP A 5 5.59 21.19 13.18
C ASP A 5 6.39 20.26 12.25
N LEU A 6 5.69 19.54 11.37
CA LEU A 6 6.33 18.65 10.40
C LEU A 6 7.10 19.45 9.35
N LEU A 7 8.40 19.15 9.26
CA LEU A 7 9.28 19.65 8.22
C LEU A 7 9.20 18.76 6.97
N VAL A 8 9.25 19.39 5.82
CA VAL A 8 9.33 18.70 4.53
C VAL A 8 10.65 17.93 4.46
N LYS A 9 10.63 16.72 3.90
CA LYS A 9 11.76 15.77 3.87
C LYS A 9 12.17 15.25 5.25
N GLN A 10 11.34 15.43 6.28
CA GLN A 10 11.56 14.82 7.59
C GLN A 10 11.04 13.38 7.61
N GLY A 11 11.89 12.45 8.04
CA GLY A 11 11.51 11.08 8.35
C GLY A 11 11.42 10.86 9.85
N LYS A 12 11.06 9.62 10.24
CA LYS A 12 10.95 9.22 11.66
C LYS A 12 9.92 10.07 12.44
N VAL A 13 8.83 10.42 11.78
CA VAL A 13 7.74 11.14 12.42
C VAL A 13 6.78 10.14 13.08
N GLU A 14 6.41 10.39 14.33
CA GLU A 14 5.34 9.66 15.02
C GLU A 14 4.19 10.61 15.41
N LEU A 15 3.00 10.31 14.91
CA LEU A 15 1.78 11.07 15.18
C LEU A 15 0.54 10.17 15.12
N VAL A 16 -0.52 10.63 15.78
CA VAL A 16 -1.84 10.01 15.75
C VAL A 16 -2.78 11.02 15.12
N ALA A 17 -3.65 10.58 14.23
CA ALA A 17 -4.62 11.45 13.57
C ALA A 17 -5.89 10.68 13.21
N GLU A 18 -7.01 11.38 13.06
CA GLU A 18 -8.27 10.80 12.61
C GLU A 18 -8.43 10.95 11.09
N VAL A 19 -8.86 9.88 10.42
CA VAL A 19 -9.18 9.91 8.99
C VAL A 19 -10.53 10.58 8.81
N ILE A 20 -10.55 11.84 8.41
CA ILE A 20 -11.80 12.57 8.14
C ILE A 20 -12.32 12.35 6.73
N LYS A 21 -11.45 11.97 5.78
CA LYS A 21 -11.83 11.75 4.39
C LYS A 21 -10.90 10.76 3.72
N LYS A 22 -11.47 9.91 2.86
CA LYS A 22 -10.72 9.05 1.94
C LYS A 22 -10.95 9.56 0.52
N GLY A 23 -9.87 9.86 -0.17
CA GLY A 23 -9.85 10.32 -1.56
C GLY A 23 -9.73 9.17 -2.53
N ASP A 24 -9.33 9.50 -3.76
CA ASP A 24 -9.31 8.55 -4.87
C ASP A 24 -8.20 7.51 -4.74
N VAL A 25 -8.57 6.26 -5.02
CA VAL A 25 -7.63 5.16 -5.20
C VAL A 25 -7.04 5.26 -6.60
N ARG A 26 -5.75 5.53 -6.69
CA ARG A 26 -4.97 5.49 -7.93
C ARG A 26 -4.26 4.14 -8.04
N GLU A 27 -4.33 3.55 -9.22
CA GLU A 27 -3.59 2.32 -9.53
C GLU A 27 -2.35 2.68 -10.33
N PHE A 28 -1.20 2.13 -9.95
CA PHE A 28 0.07 2.31 -10.65
C PHE A 28 0.68 0.95 -10.96
N GLU A 29 1.28 0.80 -12.14
CA GLU A 29 2.06 -0.38 -12.47
C GLU A 29 3.55 -0.06 -12.27
N LYS A 30 4.24 -0.85 -11.46
CA LYS A 30 5.68 -0.69 -11.23
C LYS A 30 6.37 -2.03 -11.32
N PHE A 31 7.32 -2.15 -12.26
CA PHE A 31 8.06 -3.39 -12.55
C PHE A 31 7.14 -4.61 -12.79
N GLY A 32 6.07 -4.44 -13.59
CA GLY A 32 5.12 -5.51 -13.91
C GLY A 32 4.21 -5.93 -12.75
N LYS A 33 4.27 -5.25 -11.60
CA LYS A 33 3.35 -5.43 -10.48
C LYS A 33 2.38 -4.27 -10.42
N LYS A 34 1.08 -4.58 -10.42
CA LYS A 34 0.01 -3.63 -10.13
C LYS A 34 0.07 -3.27 -8.65
N GLY A 35 0.14 -1.98 -8.35
CA GLY A 35 0.10 -1.41 -7.02
C GLY A 35 -1.04 -0.41 -6.91
N ARG A 36 -1.71 -0.37 -5.76
CA ARG A 36 -2.76 0.60 -5.47
C ARG A 36 -2.24 1.62 -4.48
N VAL A 37 -2.56 2.89 -4.69
CA VAL A 37 -2.25 3.99 -3.79
C VAL A 37 -3.51 4.81 -3.56
N CYS A 38 -3.82 5.14 -2.31
CA CYS A 38 -4.98 5.96 -1.97
C CYS A 38 -4.54 7.16 -1.16
N ASN A 39 -5.10 8.31 -1.49
CA ASN A 39 -4.88 9.52 -0.71
C ASN A 39 -6.01 9.63 0.32
N ALA A 40 -5.69 9.69 1.61
CA ALA A 40 -6.64 9.93 2.67
C ALA A 40 -6.30 11.25 3.37
N THR A 41 -7.29 12.08 3.68
CA THR A 41 -7.09 13.27 4.49
C THR A 41 -7.25 12.88 5.95
N ILE A 42 -6.17 13.06 6.70
CA ILE A 42 -6.17 12.90 8.16
C ILE A 42 -6.15 14.27 8.82
N HIS A 43 -6.82 14.37 9.95
CA HIS A 43 -6.92 15.57 10.76
C HIS A 43 -6.51 15.26 12.19
N ASP A 44 -5.77 16.19 12.78
CA ASP A 44 -5.35 16.19 14.19
C ASP A 44 -5.56 17.60 14.74
N ASP A 45 -5.51 17.78 16.06
CA ASP A 45 -5.61 19.07 16.75
C ASP A 45 -4.65 20.15 16.19
N THR A 46 -3.57 19.71 15.56
CA THR A 46 -2.51 20.59 15.05
C THR A 46 -2.69 20.99 13.59
N GLY A 47 -3.53 20.28 12.82
CA GLY A 47 -3.81 20.58 11.42
C GLY A 47 -4.24 19.35 10.62
N ASP A 48 -4.36 19.54 9.31
CA ASP A 48 -4.70 18.49 8.34
C ASP A 48 -3.51 18.17 7.42
N VAL A 49 -3.41 16.91 7.00
CA VAL A 49 -2.40 16.44 6.04
C VAL A 49 -2.94 15.29 5.19
N THR A 50 -2.44 15.18 3.97
CA THR A 50 -2.77 14.08 3.07
C THR A 50 -1.88 12.87 3.39
N LEU A 51 -2.47 11.78 3.88
CA LEU A 51 -1.84 10.48 4.10
C LEU A 51 -1.96 9.60 2.85
N THR A 52 -0.82 9.11 2.36
CA THR A 52 -0.75 8.19 1.23
C THR A 52 -0.70 6.74 1.73
N LEU A 53 -1.80 6.02 1.53
CA LEU A 53 -2.00 4.61 1.86
C LEU A 53 -1.61 3.72 0.68
N TRP A 54 -1.01 2.56 0.96
CA TRP A 54 -0.52 1.64 -0.07
C TRP A 54 -1.21 0.28 0.02
N ASN A 55 -1.67 -0.23 -1.13
CA ASN A 55 -2.26 -1.57 -1.30
C ASN A 55 -3.26 -1.93 -0.19
N ASP A 56 -2.94 -2.91 0.64
CA ASP A 56 -3.81 -3.43 1.71
C ASP A 56 -4.14 -2.39 2.80
N GLN A 57 -3.27 -1.40 3.02
CA GLN A 57 -3.55 -0.30 3.97
C GLN A 57 -4.79 0.51 3.57
N ILE A 58 -5.13 0.52 2.28
CA ILE A 58 -6.30 1.22 1.76
C ILE A 58 -7.58 0.54 2.27
N ASP A 59 -7.58 -0.79 2.35
CA ASP A 59 -8.72 -1.60 2.77
C ASP A 59 -8.78 -1.74 4.31
N GLN A 60 -7.65 -1.54 5.01
CA GLN A 60 -7.62 -1.51 6.48
C GLN A 60 -8.05 -0.19 7.11
N VAL A 61 -7.98 0.91 6.35
CA VAL A 61 -8.25 2.26 6.85
C VAL A 61 -9.57 2.80 6.30
N ASP A 62 -10.48 3.10 7.22
CA ASP A 62 -11.80 3.67 6.96
C ASP A 62 -11.93 5.11 7.47
N VAL A 63 -12.87 5.85 6.86
CA VAL A 63 -13.23 7.21 7.28
C VAL A 63 -13.89 7.17 8.67
N GLY A 64 -13.50 8.10 9.54
CA GLY A 64 -13.91 8.17 10.95
C GLY A 64 -13.04 7.32 11.89
N THR A 65 -11.95 6.74 11.38
CA THR A 65 -11.06 5.89 12.19
C THR A 65 -9.79 6.65 12.57
N THR A 66 -9.37 6.52 13.82
CA THR A 66 -8.08 7.03 14.27
C THR A 66 -6.95 6.11 13.82
N VAL A 67 -5.92 6.66 13.18
CA VAL A 67 -4.71 5.96 12.77
C VAL A 67 -3.49 6.55 13.45
N LYS A 68 -2.59 5.68 13.89
CA LYS A 68 -1.28 6.01 14.42
C LYS A 68 -0.24 5.70 13.34
N ILE A 69 0.51 6.73 12.95
CA ILE A 69 1.65 6.59 12.04
C ILE A 69 2.92 6.61 12.87
N SER A 70 3.70 5.54 12.78
CA SER A 70 5.04 5.46 13.34
C SER A 70 6.08 5.47 12.23
N ASN A 71 7.10 6.32 12.41
CA ASN A 71 8.20 6.47 11.47
C ASN A 71 7.75 6.88 10.04
N GLY A 72 6.76 7.76 9.98
CA GLY A 72 6.26 8.38 8.76
C GLY A 72 7.28 9.29 8.10
N PHE A 73 7.13 9.45 6.79
CA PHE A 73 7.93 10.35 5.96
C PHE A 73 7.05 11.43 5.37
N VAL A 74 7.41 12.69 5.65
CA VAL A 74 6.70 13.87 5.17
C VAL A 74 7.37 14.35 3.90
N SER A 75 6.65 14.23 2.79
CA SER A 75 7.01 14.81 1.50
C SER A 75 6.14 16.03 1.24
N GLU A 76 6.59 16.92 0.35
CA GLU A 76 5.78 18.01 -0.16
C GLU A 76 5.64 17.79 -1.66
N TRP A 77 4.42 17.73 -2.14
CA TRP A 77 4.13 17.57 -3.56
C TRP A 77 3.24 18.72 -4.00
N GLN A 78 3.75 19.56 -4.91
CA GLN A 78 3.05 20.74 -5.43
C GLN A 78 2.57 21.72 -4.34
N GLY A 79 3.34 21.88 -3.25
CA GLY A 79 2.99 22.75 -2.12
C GLY A 79 2.01 22.13 -1.12
N GLU A 80 1.57 20.89 -1.36
CA GLU A 80 0.72 20.16 -0.43
C GLU A 80 1.58 19.18 0.39
N LYS A 81 1.43 19.21 1.71
CA LYS A 81 2.14 18.28 2.60
C LYS A 81 1.51 16.90 2.47
N GLN A 82 2.34 15.91 2.17
CA GLN A 82 1.95 14.51 2.04
C GLN A 82 2.72 13.65 3.03
N LEU A 83 2.00 12.94 3.89
CA LEU A 83 2.54 11.95 4.80
C LEU A 83 2.45 10.58 4.14
N SER A 84 3.53 9.82 4.20
CA SER A 84 3.54 8.43 3.72
C SER A 84 4.22 7.53 4.74
N THR A 85 3.76 6.28 4.84
CA THR A 85 4.53 5.23 5.50
C THR A 85 5.71 4.88 4.59
N GLY A 86 6.89 5.42 4.90
CA GLY A 86 8.11 5.10 4.16
C GLY A 86 8.51 3.62 4.31
N ARG A 87 9.69 3.24 3.80
CA ARG A 87 10.19 1.85 3.88
C ARG A 87 10.38 1.30 5.30
N PHE A 88 10.40 2.18 6.30
CA PHE A 88 10.50 1.85 7.73
C PHE A 88 9.28 2.34 8.52
N GLY A 89 8.23 2.80 7.85
CA GLY A 89 7.03 3.34 8.48
C GLY A 89 6.00 2.26 8.73
N THR A 90 5.32 2.32 9.88
CA THR A 90 4.21 1.46 10.24
C THR A 90 2.96 2.32 10.43
N LEU A 91 1.83 1.86 9.91
CA LEU A 91 0.52 2.43 10.18
C LEU A 91 -0.26 1.44 11.05
N GLU A 92 -0.81 1.93 12.15
CA GLU A 92 -1.65 1.17 13.07
C GLU A 92 -3.00 1.86 13.19
N VAL A 93 -4.09 1.10 13.04
CA VAL A 93 -5.44 1.63 13.15
C VAL A 93 -5.90 1.51 14.60
N VAL A 94 -6.04 2.64 15.29
CA VAL A 94 -6.40 2.72 16.72
C VAL A 94 -7.93 2.66 16.92
N GLY A 95 -8.71 2.79 15.86
CA GLY A 95 -10.18 2.90 15.91
C GLY A 95 -10.99 1.61 15.78
N LYS A 96 -10.43 0.42 16.02
CA LYS A 96 -11.23 -0.79 16.24
C LYS A 96 -10.87 -1.39 17.58
N GLY A 97 -11.83 -1.35 18.50
CA GLY A 97 -11.70 -1.99 19.80
C GLY A 97 -11.20 -3.42 19.66
N THR A 98 -10.18 -3.73 20.45
CA THR A 98 -9.62 -5.06 20.75
C THR A 98 -8.84 -5.76 19.63
N SER A 99 -7.53 -5.47 19.55
CA SER A 99 -6.50 -6.53 19.61
C SER A 99 -5.10 -5.94 19.84
N SER A 100 -4.67 -5.97 21.09
CA SER A 100 -3.26 -5.95 21.51
C SER A 100 -3.09 -7.12 22.48
N PRO A 101 -1.92 -7.78 22.67
CA PRO A 101 -0.57 -7.32 22.30
C PRO A 101 0.33 -8.50 21.74
N PRO A 102 1.66 -8.54 21.92
CA PRO A 102 2.66 -8.77 20.88
C PRO A 102 3.22 -10.21 20.87
N SER A 103 3.17 -10.92 19.74
CA SER A 103 3.76 -12.26 19.64
C SER A 103 4.93 -12.30 18.68
N ALA A 104 6.13 -12.44 19.26
CA ALA A 104 7.44 -12.76 18.67
C ALA A 104 8.04 -11.66 17.75
N ALA A 105 9.11 -10.94 18.10
CA ALA A 105 10.37 -11.43 18.64
C ALA A 105 10.77 -12.80 18.05
N SER A 106 11.14 -12.83 16.78
CA SER A 106 12.05 -13.85 16.26
C SER A 106 13.06 -13.12 15.36
N ALA A 107 14.15 -12.63 15.95
CA ALA A 107 15.38 -13.38 16.11
C ALA A 107 15.98 -13.77 14.74
N THR A 108 17.13 -13.14 14.48
CA THR A 108 18.17 -13.58 13.56
C THR A 108 18.33 -15.10 13.53
N GLN A 109 18.41 -15.70 12.33
CA GLN A 109 19.01 -17.01 12.13
C GLN A 109 19.46 -17.11 10.66
N LYS A 110 20.74 -16.80 10.40
CA LYS A 110 21.77 -17.78 9.99
C LYS A 110 21.25 -18.83 9.01
N THR A 111 21.74 -18.76 7.79
CA THR A 111 21.81 -19.86 6.83
C THR A 111 22.96 -20.81 7.20
N PRO A 112 22.72 -22.03 7.69
CA PRO A 112 23.46 -23.20 7.26
C PRO A 112 22.68 -23.81 6.08
N GLY A 113 23.28 -24.26 5.00
CA GLY A 113 24.31 -25.29 4.97
C GLY A 113 23.82 -26.32 3.94
N ALA A 114 24.73 -26.69 3.05
CA ALA A 114 24.55 -27.56 1.90
C ALA A 114 23.65 -28.79 2.11
N LYS A 115 22.95 -29.20 1.05
CA LYS A 115 22.91 -30.62 0.64
C LYS A 115 22.63 -30.77 -0.86
N ALA A 116 23.56 -31.43 -1.53
CA ALA A 116 23.43 -32.01 -2.86
C ALA A 116 22.52 -33.26 -2.81
N GLY A 117 21.87 -33.56 -3.93
CA GLY A 117 21.12 -34.79 -4.14
C GLY A 117 20.40 -34.76 -5.48
N ASP A 118 21.09 -35.25 -6.50
CA ASP A 118 20.55 -35.85 -7.72
C ASP A 118 19.40 -36.82 -7.40
N ASP A 119 18.29 -36.76 -8.16
CA ASP A 119 17.44 -37.92 -8.47
C ASP A 119 16.45 -37.52 -9.58
N ASP A 120 16.69 -38.12 -10.76
CA ASP A 120 15.78 -38.28 -11.89
C ASP A 120 14.33 -38.57 -11.46
N GLU A 121 13.34 -37.87 -12.03
CA GLU A 121 12.14 -38.57 -12.49
C GLU A 121 11.50 -37.90 -13.71
N ASP A 122 11.40 -38.76 -14.72
CA ASP A 122 10.87 -38.63 -16.05
C ASP A 122 9.34 -38.47 -16.08
N GLY A 123 8.83 -37.78 -17.11
CA GLY A 123 7.54 -38.18 -17.71
C GLY A 123 6.39 -37.17 -17.73
N GLY A 124 6.11 -36.68 -18.94
CA GLY A 124 4.75 -36.43 -19.47
C GLY A 124 4.09 -35.12 -19.06
N GLY A 125 3.77 -34.16 -19.93
CA GLY A 125 3.30 -34.32 -21.31
C GLY A 125 1.78 -34.56 -21.32
N ASN A 126 0.99 -33.49 -21.34
CA ASN A 126 -0.41 -33.46 -21.79
C ASN A 126 -0.70 -32.00 -22.19
N GLY A 127 -0.83 -31.68 -23.48
CA GLY A 127 -2.02 -31.94 -24.29
C GLY A 127 -2.84 -30.64 -24.27
N GLU A 128 -2.60 -29.71 -25.20
CA GLU A 128 -3.30 -29.63 -26.51
C GLU A 128 -4.81 -29.78 -26.34
N GLU A 129 -5.54 -28.67 -26.45
CA GLU A 129 -6.76 -28.51 -27.26
C GLU A 129 -7.33 -27.11 -26.97
N GLU A 130 -7.27 -26.13 -27.88
CA GLU A 130 -7.97 -25.97 -29.17
C GLU A 130 -8.97 -24.81 -29.00
N ARG A 131 -8.77 -23.78 -29.85
CA ARG A 131 -9.79 -23.08 -30.64
C ARG A 131 -11.09 -22.57 -30.01
N GLY A 132 -11.28 -21.27 -30.15
CA GLY A 132 -12.58 -20.59 -30.20
C GLY A 132 -12.32 -19.11 -30.45
N GLU A 133 -12.20 -18.69 -31.71
CA GLU A 133 -13.30 -18.13 -32.53
C GLU A 133 -13.45 -16.61 -32.27
N ASP A 134 -12.86 -15.79 -33.17
CA ASP A 134 -13.53 -14.81 -34.05
C ASP A 134 -14.22 -13.63 -33.33
N ALA A 135 -13.64 -12.44 -33.45
CA ALA A 135 -14.04 -11.41 -34.41
C ALA A 135 -15.46 -10.85 -34.15
N ASP A 136 -15.51 -9.70 -33.47
CA ASP A 136 -16.37 -8.62 -33.95
C ASP A 136 -15.68 -7.27 -33.69
N LEU A 137 -15.18 -6.70 -34.78
CA LEU A 137 -14.85 -5.28 -34.89
C LEU A 137 -16.18 -4.54 -35.06
N SER A 138 -16.81 -4.18 -33.95
CA SER A 138 -17.88 -3.18 -33.99
C SER A 138 -17.27 -1.80 -34.26
N ILE A 139 -17.42 -1.45 -35.53
CA ILE A 139 -17.29 -0.17 -36.23
C ILE A 139 -17.51 1.07 -35.36
N ASN A 140 -16.58 2.02 -35.52
CA ASN A 140 -16.78 3.43 -35.17
C ASN A 140 -17.83 4.03 -36.11
N GLU A 141 -18.91 4.55 -35.54
CA GLU A 141 -19.83 5.46 -36.21
C GLU A 141 -20.12 6.65 -35.27
N GLU A 142 -20.16 7.84 -35.88
CA GLU A 142 -20.48 9.16 -35.29
C GLU A 142 -19.36 9.78 -34.42
N GLU A 143 -18.74 10.90 -34.82
CA GLU A 143 -19.40 12.19 -35.00
C GLU A 143 -18.80 12.97 -36.21
N VAL A 144 -19.66 13.23 -37.19
CA VAL A 144 -19.54 14.38 -38.08
C VAL A 144 -20.39 15.47 -37.43
N LEU A 145 -19.77 16.55 -36.96
CA LEU A 145 -20.18 17.93 -37.25
C LEU A 145 -19.10 18.93 -36.80
#